data_AF-A0A2P4PG26-F1
#
_entry.id   AF-A0A2P4PG26-F1
#
_cell.length_a   1.000
_cell.length_b   1.000
_cell.length_c   1.000
_cell.angle_alpha   90.00
_cell.angle_beta   90.00
_cell.angle_gamma   90.00
#
_symmetry.space_group_name_H-M   'P 1'
#
loop_
_entity.id
_entity.type
_entity.pdbx_description
1 polymer ?
#
loop_
_entity_poly.entity_id
_entity_poly.type
_entity_poly.pdbx_seq_one_letter_code
_entity_poly.pdbx_strand_id
1 'polypeptide(L)'
;MDSLEFDLHGLVLDQLADTLSIDSGTTNDEVSRLIKRCPELLDDDNGGEKEKHVILMTKTLTQNVSALASFTANTKCETYVNEILPILLNYLRYLPIFSFEQDLTWRDQLSDKLISGLLKIATNFSQNRDKIFKDVCASLGKLADQLRCGNAEYICTVILPLLKGFFRAFQTSHLPWHCNDFESVAHQTQSLVNNDCLQEVGQIIDTVIQSLEPQHYYAKKFLSRYQHRGSPLSSNGIILDITTMMRNMLARAIIASNHYDDSVTSMTFKEIWEMLVKSKANIHIAVTDYVRKALRKIYVMSLQYFTELTGLLDNLVAQGNDYPSSLYVREIMATSLDLAAIASIYLHEVDDVLISKLTASLFNVPQTPDVKVQKSALDATTLLALKFV
;
A
#
# COMPACT_ATOMS: atom_id res chain seq x y z
N MET A 1 -12.97 25.81 -3.77
CA MET A 1 -12.47 25.64 -5.14
C MET A 1 -10.96 25.67 -5.05
N ASP A 2 -10.32 24.52 -4.84
CA ASP A 2 -8.89 24.38 -5.11
C ASP A 2 -8.81 23.70 -6.47
N SER A 3 -8.48 24.48 -7.50
CA SER A 3 -8.20 23.96 -8.83
C SER A 3 -7.19 22.82 -8.70
N LEU A 4 -7.49 21.67 -9.31
CA LEU A 4 -6.44 20.74 -9.68
C LEU A 4 -5.41 21.55 -10.48
N GLU A 5 -4.29 21.92 -9.87
CA GLU A 5 -3.11 22.26 -10.64
C GLU A 5 -2.79 20.99 -11.44
N PHE A 6 -3.14 21.04 -12.72
CA PHE A 6 -2.78 20.02 -13.67
C PHE A 6 -1.25 19.95 -13.68
N ASP A 7 -0.69 18.85 -13.18
CA ASP A 7 0.75 18.66 -13.07
C ASP A 7 1.37 18.35 -14.44
N LEU A 8 1.39 19.36 -15.30
CA LEU A 8 1.89 19.27 -16.67
C LEU A 8 3.36 18.85 -16.70
N HIS A 9 4.17 19.36 -15.77
CA HIS A 9 5.60 19.04 -15.72
C HIS A 9 5.84 17.57 -15.37
N GLY A 10 5.14 17.04 -14.35
CA GLY A 10 5.20 15.61 -14.02
C GLY A 10 4.74 14.72 -15.18
N LEU A 11 3.65 15.11 -15.86
CA LEU A 11 3.15 14.37 -17.03
C LEU A 11 4.12 14.37 -18.21
N VAL A 12 4.76 15.51 -18.49
CA VAL A 12 5.78 15.61 -19.54
C VAL A 12 6.98 14.74 -19.20
N LEU A 13 7.44 14.73 -17.94
CA LEU A 13 8.55 13.89 -17.50
C LEU A 13 8.22 12.39 -17.58
N ASP A 14 7.03 11.98 -17.14
CA ASP A 14 6.58 10.58 -17.27
C ASP A 14 6.52 10.15 -18.76
N GLN A 15 5.97 10.99 -19.65
CA GLN A 15 5.93 10.72 -21.08
C GLN A 15 7.32 10.66 -21.73
N LEU A 16 8.24 11.53 -21.32
CA LEU A 16 9.62 11.51 -21.79
C LEU A 16 10.34 10.26 -21.31
N ALA A 17 10.18 9.88 -20.04
CA ALA A 17 10.72 8.64 -19.49
C ALA A 17 10.22 7.42 -20.26
N ASP A 18 8.93 7.35 -20.56
CA ASP A 18 8.34 6.28 -21.36
C ASP A 18 8.91 6.25 -22.78
N THR A 19 9.02 7.40 -23.44
CA THR A 19 9.57 7.51 -24.79
C THR A 19 11.03 7.05 -24.84
N LEU A 20 11.87 7.55 -23.93
CA LEU A 20 13.28 7.15 -23.81
C LEU A 20 13.42 5.66 -23.45
N SER A 21 12.51 5.10 -22.66
CA SER A 21 12.60 3.69 -22.28
C SER A 21 12.39 2.72 -23.45
N ILE A 22 11.64 3.15 -24.47
CA ILE A 22 11.29 2.34 -25.65
C ILE A 22 12.28 2.57 -26.79
N ASP A 23 12.89 3.75 -26.87
CA ASP A 23 13.79 4.11 -27.96
C ASP A 23 15.12 3.34 -27.92
N SER A 24 15.34 2.51 -28.94
CA SER A 24 16.59 1.79 -29.18
C SER A 24 17.80 2.70 -29.43
N GLY A 25 17.57 4.00 -29.69
CA GLY A 25 18.59 5.03 -29.88
C GLY A 25 19.01 5.78 -28.61
N THR A 26 18.43 5.45 -27.43
CA THR A 26 18.75 6.13 -26.18
C THR A 26 20.25 6.08 -25.88
N THR A 27 20.83 7.26 -25.64
CA THR A 27 22.27 7.41 -25.43
C THR A 27 22.62 7.40 -23.94
N ASN A 28 23.84 6.96 -23.62
CA ASN A 28 24.35 7.00 -22.24
C ASN A 28 24.39 8.43 -21.67
N ASP A 29 24.51 9.45 -22.53
CA ASP A 29 24.49 10.86 -22.11
C ASP A 29 23.09 11.30 -21.64
N GLU A 30 22.02 10.83 -22.29
CA GLU A 30 20.65 11.09 -21.86
C GLU A 30 20.33 10.45 -20.52
N VAL A 31 20.77 9.19 -20.33
CA VAL A 31 20.65 8.49 -19.04
C VAL A 31 21.44 9.23 -17.94
N SER A 32 22.67 9.64 -18.24
CA SER A 32 23.49 10.42 -17.32
C SER A 32 22.85 11.75 -16.94
N ARG A 33 22.18 12.43 -17.88
CA ARG A 33 21.43 13.67 -17.61
C ARG A 33 20.21 13.42 -16.73
N LEU A 34 19.52 12.30 -16.90
CA LEU A 34 18.37 11.94 -16.07
C LEU A 34 18.80 11.71 -14.61
N ILE A 35 19.90 10.98 -14.41
CA ILE A 35 20.50 10.75 -13.08
C ILE A 35 20.92 12.08 -12.44
N LYS A 36 21.63 12.95 -13.17
CA LYS A 36 22.09 14.26 -12.67
C LYS A 36 20.97 15.23 -12.27
N ARG A 37 19.74 15.00 -12.72
CA ARG A 37 18.57 15.81 -12.31
C ARG A 37 17.94 15.33 -11.00
N CYS A 38 18.32 14.16 -10.52
CA CYS A 38 17.85 13.62 -9.26
C CYS A 38 18.76 14.10 -8.09
N PRO A 39 18.29 14.03 -6.84
CA PRO A 39 19.10 14.45 -5.69
C PRO A 39 20.37 13.60 -5.55
N GLU A 40 21.52 14.25 -5.37
CA GLU A 40 22.78 13.56 -5.09
C GLU A 40 22.76 12.99 -3.67
N LEU A 41 22.85 11.67 -3.56
CA LEU A 41 23.00 10.98 -2.27
C LEU A 41 24.49 10.83 -1.99
N LEU A 42 24.92 11.21 -0.78
CA LEU A 42 26.30 10.98 -0.36
C LEU A 42 26.47 9.49 -0.02
N ASP A 43 27.53 8.86 -0.53
CA ASP A 43 27.90 7.50 -0.14
C ASP A 43 28.31 7.45 1.33
N ASP A 44 27.69 6.53 2.08
CA ASP A 44 27.87 6.29 3.53
C ASP A 44 29.26 5.69 3.88
N ASP A 45 30.20 5.60 2.93
CA ASP A 45 31.42 4.78 3.05
C ASP A 45 32.62 5.49 3.69
N ASN A 46 32.43 6.68 4.27
CA ASN A 46 33.48 7.37 5.03
C ASN A 46 32.98 7.68 6.44
N GLY A 47 33.33 6.80 7.38
CA GLY A 47 33.06 6.86 8.81
C GLY A 47 33.68 8.06 9.56
N GLY A 48 33.32 9.27 9.14
CA GLY A 48 33.49 10.49 9.90
C GLY A 48 32.12 11.06 10.25
N GLU A 49 31.96 11.53 11.48
CA GLU A 49 30.81 12.31 11.95
C GLU A 49 30.61 13.52 11.02
N LYS A 50 29.84 13.37 9.96
CA LYS A 50 29.38 14.47 9.12
C LYS A 50 27.94 14.76 9.50
N GLU A 51 27.65 16.04 9.72
CA GLU A 51 26.29 16.56 9.83
C GLU A 51 25.41 15.87 8.80
N LYS A 52 24.32 15.23 9.25
CA LYS A 52 23.35 14.60 8.35
C LYS A 52 22.83 15.70 7.42
N HIS A 53 23.38 15.79 6.20
CA HIS A 53 22.86 16.68 5.18
C HIS A 53 21.46 16.19 4.82
N VAL A 54 20.46 16.86 5.38
CA VAL A 54 19.06 16.57 5.07
C VAL A 54 18.75 17.19 3.71
N ILE A 55 18.54 16.34 2.71
CA ILE A 55 18.13 16.77 1.36
C ILE A 55 16.71 17.33 1.45
N LEU A 56 16.51 18.55 0.95
CA LEU A 56 15.18 19.15 0.78
C LEU A 56 14.58 18.68 -0.55
N MET A 57 13.59 17.81 -0.48
CA MET A 57 12.80 17.37 -1.61
C MET A 57 11.79 18.45 -2.00
N THR A 58 11.93 18.95 -3.22
CA THR A 58 10.96 19.82 -3.89
C THR A 58 10.08 19.01 -4.84
N LYS A 59 8.96 19.59 -5.30
CA LYS A 59 8.09 18.98 -6.32
C LYS A 59 8.88 18.49 -7.54
N THR A 60 9.79 19.33 -8.05
CA THR A 60 10.63 19.00 -9.20
C THR A 60 11.55 17.82 -8.93
N LEU A 61 12.21 17.76 -7.76
CA LEU A 61 13.09 16.63 -7.42
C LEU A 61 12.30 15.33 -7.28
N THR A 62 11.12 15.38 -6.68
CA THR A 62 10.20 14.24 -6.59
C THR A 62 9.79 13.72 -7.96
N GLN A 63 9.44 14.63 -8.88
CA GLN A 63 9.07 14.27 -10.25
C GLN A 63 10.25 13.68 -11.02
N ASN A 64 11.47 14.18 -10.82
CA ASN A 64 12.68 13.63 -11.44
C ASN A 64 12.95 12.19 -10.94
N VAL A 65 12.86 11.94 -9.63
CA VAL A 65 12.99 10.58 -9.07
C VAL A 65 11.90 9.65 -9.59
N SER A 66 10.67 10.15 -9.69
CA SER A 66 9.55 9.39 -10.25
C SER A 66 9.78 9.03 -11.72
N ALA A 67 10.26 9.98 -12.53
CA ALA A 67 10.59 9.76 -13.94
C ALA A 67 11.76 8.79 -14.12
N LEU A 68 12.78 8.86 -13.26
CA LEU A 68 13.88 7.90 -13.23
C LEU A 68 13.36 6.49 -12.94
N ALA A 69 12.50 6.33 -11.93
CA ALA A 69 11.87 5.04 -11.61
C ALA A 69 11.02 4.50 -12.78
N SER A 70 10.22 5.35 -13.43
CA SER A 70 9.42 5.00 -14.61
C SER A 70 10.31 4.55 -15.78
N PHE A 71 11.35 5.32 -16.10
CA PHE A 71 12.31 4.99 -17.16
C PHE A 71 12.95 3.61 -16.93
N THR A 72 13.49 3.38 -15.72
CA THR A 72 14.15 2.11 -15.37
C THR A 72 13.18 0.93 -15.36
N ALA A 73 11.92 1.17 -14.98
CA ALA A 73 10.90 0.13 -15.00
C ALA A 73 10.45 -0.27 -16.41
N ASN A 74 10.54 0.64 -17.39
CA ASN A 74 10.03 0.44 -18.74
C ASN A 74 11.12 0.09 -19.76
N THR A 75 12.40 0.34 -19.44
CA THR A 75 13.50 0.04 -20.36
C THR A 75 13.69 -1.47 -20.52
N LYS A 76 14.14 -1.88 -21.71
CA LYS A 76 14.58 -3.26 -22.00
C LYS A 76 16.09 -3.46 -21.82
N CYS A 77 16.84 -2.38 -21.57
CA CYS A 77 18.29 -2.42 -21.46
C CYS A 77 18.72 -2.77 -20.03
N GLU A 78 19.21 -4.00 -19.84
CA GLU A 78 19.65 -4.49 -18.54
C GLU A 78 20.82 -3.68 -17.95
N THR A 79 21.71 -3.14 -18.79
CA THR A 79 22.82 -2.29 -18.36
C THR A 79 22.32 -1.04 -17.63
N TYR A 80 21.29 -0.37 -18.16
CA TYR A 80 20.70 0.81 -17.52
C TYR A 80 20.00 0.46 -16.21
N VAL A 81 19.35 -0.71 -16.15
CA VAL A 81 18.75 -1.19 -14.90
C VAL A 81 19.81 -1.43 -13.84
N ASN A 82 20.91 -2.09 -14.18
CA ASN A 82 21.98 -2.37 -13.23
C ASN A 82 22.70 -1.11 -12.73
N GLU A 83 22.81 -0.07 -13.56
CA GLU A 83 23.38 1.22 -13.18
C GLU A 83 22.44 2.04 -12.26
N ILE A 84 21.14 2.09 -12.59
CA ILE A 84 20.18 2.98 -11.91
C ILE A 84 19.56 2.33 -10.66
N LEU A 85 19.38 1.00 -10.65
CA LEU A 85 18.71 0.30 -9.56
C LEU A 85 19.33 0.59 -8.18
N PRO A 86 20.67 0.57 -7.99
CA PRO A 86 21.28 0.95 -6.72
C PRO A 86 20.89 2.35 -6.24
N ILE A 87 20.76 3.30 -7.17
CA ILE A 87 20.37 4.70 -6.88
C ILE A 87 18.92 4.74 -6.37
N LEU A 88 18.00 4.03 -7.05
CA LEU A 88 16.59 3.96 -6.62
C LEU A 88 16.43 3.30 -5.25
N LEU A 89 17.20 2.23 -4.97
CA LEU A 89 17.20 1.58 -3.67
C LEU A 89 17.76 2.48 -2.56
N ASN A 90 18.75 3.32 -2.87
CA ASN A 90 19.22 4.34 -1.94
C ASN A 90 18.15 5.41 -1.69
N TYR A 91 17.45 5.91 -2.72
CA TYR A 91 16.31 6.82 -2.50
C TYR A 91 15.25 6.21 -1.59
N LEU A 92 14.92 4.93 -1.76
CA LEU A 92 13.99 4.22 -0.90
C LEU A 92 14.48 4.16 0.56
N ARG A 93 15.78 3.97 0.78
CA ARG A 93 16.40 3.92 2.11
C ARG A 93 16.39 5.26 2.83
N TYR A 94 16.64 6.34 2.09
CA TYR A 94 16.70 7.71 2.62
C TYR A 94 15.36 8.42 2.64
N LEU A 95 14.34 7.86 1.99
CA LEU A 95 12.99 8.42 1.88
C LEU A 95 12.45 9.04 3.17
N PRO A 96 12.60 8.41 4.35
CA PRO A 96 12.06 8.99 5.56
C PRO A 96 12.93 10.11 6.16
N ILE A 97 14.21 10.18 5.79
CA ILE A 97 15.18 11.16 6.33
C ILE A 97 15.13 12.47 5.53
N PHE A 98 14.59 12.46 4.31
CA PHE A 98 14.44 13.67 3.51
C PHE A 98 13.58 14.73 4.21
N SER A 99 13.97 15.99 4.04
CA SER A 99 13.11 17.14 4.31
C SER A 99 12.22 17.36 3.10
N PHE A 100 11.01 17.86 3.31
CA PHE A 100 10.05 18.06 2.24
C PHE A 100 9.55 19.50 2.30
N GLU A 101 9.49 20.16 1.14
CA GLU A 101 8.90 21.50 1.05
C GLU A 101 7.44 21.46 1.54
N GLN A 102 6.95 22.56 2.10
CA GLN A 102 5.57 22.68 2.59
C GLN A 102 4.56 22.84 1.43
N ASP A 103 4.57 21.87 0.52
CA ASP A 103 3.61 21.72 -0.56
C ASP A 103 2.66 20.56 -0.23
N LEU A 104 1.37 20.85 -0.33
CA LEU A 104 0.28 19.92 -0.06
C LEU A 104 0.02 18.96 -1.24
N THR A 105 0.69 19.13 -2.39
CA THR A 105 0.25 18.50 -3.64
C THR A 105 0.78 17.10 -3.93
N TRP A 106 1.94 16.68 -3.40
CA TRP A 106 2.69 15.58 -4.02
C TRP A 106 3.32 14.52 -3.09
N ARG A 107 3.21 14.59 -1.76
CA ARG A 107 4.06 13.77 -0.86
C ARG A 107 3.86 12.25 -0.92
N ASP A 108 2.62 11.77 -1.00
CA ASP A 108 2.35 10.33 -1.15
C ASP A 108 2.76 9.79 -2.53
N GLN A 109 2.85 10.67 -3.54
CA GLN A 109 3.22 10.30 -4.91
C GLN A 109 4.66 9.80 -5.01
N LEU A 110 5.59 10.35 -4.22
CA LEU A 110 6.99 9.93 -4.27
C LEU A 110 7.14 8.46 -3.84
N SER A 111 6.60 8.10 -2.68
CA SER A 111 6.59 6.71 -2.20
C SER A 111 5.88 5.79 -3.18
N ASP A 112 4.70 6.20 -3.68
CA ASP A 112 3.89 5.40 -4.59
C ASP A 112 4.65 5.12 -5.91
N LYS A 113 5.18 6.16 -6.55
CA LYS A 113 5.90 6.06 -7.83
C LYS A 113 7.21 5.31 -7.70
N LEU A 114 8.01 5.58 -6.66
CA LEU A 114 9.28 4.90 -6.43
C LEU A 114 9.07 3.41 -6.18
N ILE A 115 8.15 3.04 -5.29
CA ILE A 115 7.88 1.64 -4.96
C ILE A 115 7.22 0.92 -6.14
N SER A 116 6.26 1.56 -6.82
CA SER A 116 5.65 0.99 -8.02
C SER A 116 6.68 0.75 -9.13
N GLY A 117 7.61 1.68 -9.33
CA GLY A 117 8.72 1.51 -10.27
C GLY A 117 9.62 0.33 -9.89
N LEU A 118 10.04 0.25 -8.62
CA LEU A 118 10.83 -0.88 -8.11
C LEU A 118 10.12 -2.23 -8.28
N LEU A 119 8.83 -2.33 -7.93
CA LEU A 119 8.04 -3.56 -8.10
C LEU A 119 7.88 -3.94 -9.57
N LYS A 120 7.78 -2.95 -10.47
CA LYS A 120 7.74 -3.18 -11.91
C LYS A 120 9.11 -3.64 -12.46
N ILE A 121 10.22 -3.08 -11.97
CA ILE A 121 11.57 -3.60 -12.27
C ILE A 121 11.69 -5.05 -11.80
N ALA A 122 11.22 -5.38 -10.59
CA ALA A 122 11.24 -6.74 -10.06
C ALA A 122 10.36 -7.72 -10.87
N THR A 123 9.35 -7.21 -11.57
CA THR A 123 8.52 -7.98 -12.51
C THR A 123 9.26 -8.25 -13.82
N ASN A 124 9.88 -7.21 -14.40
CA ASN A 124 10.52 -7.28 -15.71
C ASN A 124 11.92 -7.91 -15.68
N PHE A 125 12.63 -7.82 -14.56
CA PHE A 125 14.01 -8.30 -14.37
C PHE A 125 14.08 -9.24 -13.17
N SER A 126 13.67 -10.49 -13.38
CA SER A 126 13.55 -11.52 -12.33
C SER A 126 14.82 -11.73 -11.49
N GLN A 127 16.01 -11.54 -12.07
CA GLN A 127 17.30 -11.63 -11.38
C GLN A 127 17.47 -10.60 -10.25
N ASN A 128 16.76 -9.47 -10.32
CA ASN A 128 16.81 -8.41 -9.31
C ASN A 128 15.65 -8.48 -8.30
N ARG A 129 14.68 -9.39 -8.52
CA ARG A 129 13.43 -9.46 -7.75
C ARG A 129 13.66 -9.58 -6.25
N ASP A 130 14.46 -10.55 -5.82
CA ASP A 130 14.65 -10.84 -4.40
C ASP A 130 15.34 -9.70 -3.67
N LYS A 131 16.33 -9.06 -4.31
CA LYS A 131 17.02 -7.88 -3.78
C LYS A 131 16.04 -6.73 -3.59
N ILE A 132 15.28 -6.39 -4.64
CA ILE A 132 14.29 -5.31 -4.60
C ILE A 132 13.25 -5.58 -3.53
N PHE A 133 12.67 -6.79 -3.52
CA PHE A 133 11.61 -7.13 -2.59
C PHE A 133 12.06 -7.07 -1.14
N LYS A 134 13.27 -7.57 -0.84
CA LYS A 134 13.89 -7.48 0.48
C LYS A 134 14.05 -6.02 0.93
N ASP A 135 14.59 -5.15 0.09
CA ASP A 135 14.82 -3.75 0.43
C ASP A 135 13.50 -2.96 0.58
N VAL A 136 12.50 -3.24 -0.24
CA VAL A 136 11.13 -2.69 -0.12
C VAL A 136 10.50 -3.10 1.20
N CYS A 137 10.55 -4.39 1.56
CA CYS A 137 10.03 -4.87 2.84
C CYS A 137 10.78 -4.28 4.04
N ALA A 138 12.11 -4.13 3.95
CA ALA A 138 12.90 -3.51 5.00
C ALA A 138 12.56 -2.01 5.17
N SER A 139 12.22 -1.31 4.08
CA SER A 139 11.76 0.08 4.14
C SER A 139 10.42 0.21 4.89
N LEU A 140 9.49 -0.73 4.69
CA LEU A 140 8.23 -0.76 5.45
C LEU A 140 8.47 -0.89 6.96
N GLY A 141 9.38 -1.77 7.37
CA GLY A 141 9.76 -1.92 8.78
C GLY A 141 10.31 -0.63 9.37
N LYS A 142 11.18 0.08 8.64
CA LYS A 142 11.73 1.38 9.07
C LYS A 142 10.66 2.47 9.21
N LEU A 143 9.71 2.54 8.28
CA LEU A 143 8.59 3.48 8.37
C LEU A 143 7.72 3.18 9.61
N ALA A 144 7.52 1.91 9.93
CA ALA A 144 6.80 1.49 11.13
C ALA A 144 7.53 1.90 12.43
N ASP A 145 8.86 1.77 12.46
CA ASP A 145 9.66 2.20 13.62
C ASP A 145 9.60 3.72 13.82
N GLN A 146 9.64 4.50 12.73
CA GLN A 146 9.56 5.96 12.82
C GLN A 146 8.19 6.49 13.21
N LEU A 147 7.13 5.72 12.96
CA LEU A 147 5.79 6.05 13.43
C LEU A 147 5.72 6.15 14.96
N ARG A 148 6.59 5.42 15.68
CA ARG A 148 6.64 5.38 17.16
C ARG A 148 7.58 6.42 17.77
N CYS A 149 8.59 6.86 17.01
CA CYS A 149 9.67 7.72 17.52
C CYS A 149 9.63 9.16 16.99
N GLY A 150 8.75 9.45 16.03
CA GLY A 150 8.64 10.76 15.39
C GLY A 150 7.87 11.79 16.24
N ASN A 151 8.07 13.08 15.93
CA ASN A 151 7.20 14.13 16.47
C ASN A 151 5.88 14.21 15.67
N ALA A 152 4.86 14.85 16.24
CA ALA A 152 3.51 14.89 15.69
C ALA A 152 3.44 15.47 14.27
N GLU A 153 4.14 16.58 14.02
CA GLU A 153 4.19 17.24 12.70
C GLU A 153 4.81 16.33 11.64
N TYR A 154 5.94 15.70 11.97
CA TYR A 154 6.67 14.79 11.10
C TYR A 154 5.84 13.52 10.78
N ILE A 155 5.20 12.94 11.79
CA ILE A 155 4.33 11.77 11.61
C ILE A 155 3.17 12.11 10.66
N CYS A 156 2.50 13.24 10.87
CA CYS A 156 1.34 13.62 10.08
C CYS A 156 1.68 14.04 8.64
N THR A 157 2.85 14.67 8.43
CA THR A 157 3.19 15.29 7.14
C THR A 157 4.21 14.50 6.32
N VAL A 158 4.89 13.52 6.92
CA VAL A 158 5.90 12.69 6.27
C VAL A 158 5.53 11.21 6.38
N ILE A 159 5.47 10.65 7.59
CA ILE A 159 5.35 9.19 7.76
C ILE A 159 4.01 8.65 7.25
N LEU A 160 2.87 9.23 7.66
CA LEU A 160 1.55 8.76 7.23
C LEU A 160 1.36 8.82 5.70
N PRO A 161 1.75 9.91 5.00
CA PRO A 161 1.73 9.96 3.53
C PRO A 161 2.64 8.94 2.86
N LEU A 162 3.85 8.73 3.38
CA LEU A 162 4.78 7.74 2.82
C LEU A 162 4.23 6.32 2.96
N LEU A 163 3.64 5.99 4.11
CA LEU A 163 2.92 4.72 4.31
C LEU A 163 1.74 4.60 3.34
N LYS A 164 0.97 5.67 3.15
CA LYS A 164 -0.17 5.66 2.22
C LYS A 164 0.27 5.37 0.79
N GLY A 165 1.35 6.01 0.32
CA GLY A 165 1.91 5.74 -1.00
C GLY A 165 2.53 4.33 -1.11
N PHE A 166 3.16 3.84 -0.05
CA PHE A 166 3.67 2.47 0.02
C PHE A 166 2.54 1.45 -0.19
N PHE A 167 1.47 1.55 0.59
CA PHE A 167 0.36 0.61 0.50
C PHE A 167 -0.34 0.70 -0.85
N ARG A 168 -0.50 1.90 -1.40
CA ARG A 168 -1.06 2.10 -2.73
C ARG A 168 -0.24 1.38 -3.80
N ALA A 169 1.08 1.54 -3.79
CA ALA A 169 1.97 0.88 -4.75
C ALA A 169 1.81 -0.64 -4.73
N PHE A 170 1.72 -1.24 -3.53
CA PHE A 170 1.47 -2.67 -3.38
C PHE A 170 0.08 -3.08 -3.87
N GLN A 171 -0.96 -2.32 -3.52
CA GLN A 171 -2.34 -2.60 -3.92
C GLN A 171 -2.52 -2.59 -5.44
N THR A 172 -1.80 -1.72 -6.15
CA THR A 172 -1.86 -1.59 -7.62
C THR A 172 -0.78 -2.37 -8.37
N SER A 173 0.16 -2.99 -7.66
CA SER A 173 1.26 -3.73 -8.27
C SER A 173 0.77 -4.94 -9.05
N HIS A 174 1.49 -5.22 -10.13
CA HIS A 174 1.31 -6.39 -11.00
C HIS A 174 2.40 -7.44 -10.79
N LEU A 175 3.20 -7.30 -9.73
CA LEU A 175 4.22 -8.28 -9.37
C LEU A 175 3.59 -9.68 -9.29
N PRO A 176 4.22 -10.72 -9.86
CA PRO A 176 3.83 -12.11 -9.61
C PRO A 176 4.08 -12.44 -8.14
N TRP A 177 3.02 -12.33 -7.34
CA TRP A 177 3.03 -12.55 -5.90
C TRP A 177 3.12 -14.04 -5.57
N HIS A 178 3.99 -14.36 -4.61
CA HIS A 178 4.10 -15.68 -3.99
C HIS A 178 3.65 -15.63 -2.54
N CYS A 179 3.24 -16.78 -2.01
CA CYS A 179 2.83 -16.91 -0.61
C CYS A 179 3.94 -16.51 0.38
N ASN A 180 5.21 -16.73 0.03
CA ASN A 180 6.34 -16.33 0.86
C ASN A 180 6.50 -14.80 0.91
N ASP A 181 6.16 -14.09 -0.18
CA ASP A 181 6.16 -12.62 -0.18
C ASP A 181 5.11 -12.09 0.80
N PHE A 182 3.94 -12.73 0.84
CA PHE A 182 2.89 -12.41 1.81
C PHE A 182 3.36 -12.58 3.25
N GLU A 183 4.07 -13.67 3.58
CA GLU A 183 4.58 -13.88 4.93
C GLU A 183 5.56 -12.78 5.34
N SER A 184 6.48 -12.39 4.44
CA SER A 184 7.43 -11.30 4.69
C SER A 184 6.71 -9.97 4.95
N VAL A 185 5.70 -9.63 4.14
CA VAL A 185 4.91 -8.40 4.32
C VAL A 185 4.06 -8.47 5.59
N ALA A 186 3.45 -9.61 5.89
CA ALA A 186 2.68 -9.82 7.11
C ALA A 186 3.53 -9.65 8.37
N HIS A 187 4.78 -10.14 8.34
CA HIS A 187 5.72 -9.94 9.42
C HIS A 187 6.06 -8.45 9.62
N GLN A 188 6.41 -7.73 8.54
CA GLN A 188 6.78 -6.30 8.62
C GLN A 188 5.61 -5.39 9.03
N THR A 189 4.38 -5.75 8.67
CA THR A 189 3.19 -4.96 9.02
C THR A 189 2.66 -5.23 10.43
N GLN A 190 3.13 -6.28 11.12
CA GLN A 190 2.62 -6.64 12.45
C GLN A 190 2.79 -5.52 13.48
N SER A 191 3.87 -4.73 13.40
CA SER A 191 4.12 -3.60 14.29
C SER A 191 3.18 -2.41 14.06
N LEU A 192 2.64 -2.26 12.85
CA LEU A 192 1.72 -1.19 12.43
C LEU A 192 0.28 -1.46 12.89
N VAL A 193 -0.12 -2.74 12.96
CA VAL A 193 -1.46 -3.15 13.41
C VAL A 193 -1.52 -3.51 14.90
N ASN A 194 -0.45 -3.22 15.65
CA ASN A 194 -0.49 -3.34 17.10
C ASN A 194 -1.39 -2.23 17.67
N ASN A 195 -2.27 -2.58 18.60
CA ASN A 195 -3.19 -1.65 19.27
C ASN A 195 -2.48 -0.43 19.86
N ASP A 196 -1.31 -0.60 20.49
CA ASP A 196 -0.55 0.50 21.09
C ASP A 196 -0.13 1.51 20.01
N CYS A 197 0.40 1.00 18.89
CA CYS A 197 0.84 1.80 17.75
C CYS A 197 -0.34 2.55 17.10
N LEU A 198 -1.46 1.86 16.87
CA LEU A 198 -2.66 2.46 16.29
C LEU A 198 -3.27 3.52 17.22
N GLN A 199 -3.25 3.30 18.53
CA GLN A 199 -3.72 4.25 19.52
C GLN A 199 -2.82 5.49 19.58
N GLU A 200 -1.50 5.33 19.60
CA GLU A 200 -0.53 6.43 19.55
C GLU A 200 -0.73 7.30 18.30
N VAL A 201 -0.86 6.67 17.12
CA VAL A 201 -1.15 7.38 15.86
C VAL A 201 -2.45 8.17 15.96
N GLY A 202 -3.50 7.59 16.55
CA GLY A 202 -4.78 8.25 16.74
C GLY A 202 -4.64 9.48 17.64
N GLN A 203 -3.95 9.33 18.77
CA GLN A 203 -3.70 10.43 19.71
C GLN A 203 -2.87 11.55 19.10
N ILE A 204 -1.86 11.22 18.28
CA ILE A 204 -1.04 12.20 17.57
C ILE A 204 -1.89 13.02 16.60
N ILE A 205 -2.72 12.35 15.80
CA ILE A 205 -3.62 13.01 14.85
C ILE A 205 -4.61 13.91 15.59
N ASP A 206 -5.22 13.43 16.66
CA ASP A 206 -6.16 14.20 17.47
C ASP A 206 -5.47 15.42 18.11
N THR A 207 -4.23 15.25 18.60
CA THR A 207 -3.42 16.34 19.16
C THR A 207 -3.16 17.43 18.12
N VAL A 208 -2.78 17.06 16.90
CA VAL A 208 -2.56 18.02 15.80
C VAL A 208 -3.84 18.74 15.41
N ILE A 209 -4.97 18.01 15.32
CA ILE A 209 -6.26 18.59 14.94
C ILE A 209 -6.76 19.59 16.00
N GLN A 210 -6.60 19.26 17.29
CA GLN A 210 -7.07 20.07 18.41
C GLN A 210 -6.09 21.18 18.82
N SER A 211 -4.81 21.07 18.45
CA SER A 211 -3.80 22.06 18.77
C SER A 211 -4.10 23.46 18.22
N LEU A 212 -3.85 24.47 19.04
CA LEU A 212 -3.84 25.89 18.67
C LEU A 212 -2.41 26.41 18.39
N GLU A 213 -1.40 25.56 18.56
CA GLU A 213 -0.01 25.93 18.36
C GLU A 213 0.31 26.15 16.87
N PRO A 214 1.02 27.24 16.50
CA PRO A 214 1.32 27.55 15.11
C PRO A 214 2.12 26.48 14.36
N GLN A 215 2.94 25.72 15.09
CA GLN A 215 3.75 24.63 14.54
C GLN A 215 2.92 23.51 13.90
N HIS A 216 1.68 23.32 14.34
CA HIS A 216 0.77 22.28 13.83
C HIS A 216 -0.14 22.76 12.69
N TYR A 217 -0.07 24.04 12.28
CA TYR A 217 -0.95 24.57 11.24
C TYR A 217 -0.76 23.89 9.89
N TYR A 218 0.48 23.55 9.55
CA TYR A 218 0.76 22.85 8.29
C TYR A 218 0.22 21.42 8.32
N ALA A 219 0.55 20.61 9.35
CA ALA A 219 -0.03 19.27 9.50
C ALA A 219 -1.56 19.28 9.53
N LYS A 220 -2.20 20.23 10.21
CA LYS A 220 -3.66 20.34 10.24
C LYS A 220 -4.25 20.58 8.84
N LYS A 221 -3.68 21.52 8.08
CA LYS A 221 -4.10 21.78 6.70
C LYS A 221 -3.86 20.56 5.81
N PHE A 222 -2.76 19.86 6.04
CA PHE A 222 -2.38 18.66 5.32
C PHE A 222 -3.36 17.50 5.58
N LEU A 223 -3.70 17.21 6.85
CA LEU A 223 -4.70 16.20 7.23
C LEU A 223 -6.09 16.52 6.68
N SER A 224 -6.51 17.80 6.76
CA SER A 224 -7.79 18.27 6.21
C SER A 224 -7.91 18.00 4.72
N ARG A 225 -6.81 18.11 3.97
CA ARG A 225 -6.80 17.80 2.53
C ARG A 225 -7.13 16.34 2.24
N TYR A 226 -6.55 15.41 2.99
CA TYR A 226 -6.86 13.98 2.86
C TYR A 226 -8.32 13.69 3.20
N GLN A 227 -8.85 14.37 4.22
CA GLN A 227 -10.27 14.28 4.58
C GLN A 227 -11.19 14.77 3.45
N HIS A 228 -10.91 15.93 2.86
CA HIS A 228 -11.69 16.46 1.73
C HIS A 228 -11.59 15.60 0.46
N ARG A 229 -10.50 14.85 0.29
CA ARG A 229 -10.32 13.89 -0.81
C ARG A 229 -11.01 12.55 -0.57
N GLY A 230 -11.69 12.36 0.56
CA GLY A 230 -12.37 11.10 0.89
C GLY A 230 -11.42 9.97 1.28
N SER A 231 -10.16 10.28 1.57
CA SER A 231 -9.19 9.32 2.10
C SER A 231 -8.46 9.89 3.33
N PRO A 232 -9.16 10.21 4.43
CA PRO A 232 -8.54 10.66 5.68
C PRO A 232 -7.34 9.79 6.11
N LEU A 233 -6.24 10.43 6.52
CA LEU A 233 -5.16 9.73 7.22
C LEU A 233 -5.61 9.45 8.65
N SER A 234 -5.67 8.18 9.04
CA SER A 234 -6.09 7.74 10.37
C SER A 234 -5.50 6.37 10.68
N SER A 235 -5.53 5.97 11.96
CA SER A 235 -5.15 4.61 12.38
C SER A 235 -5.99 3.55 11.66
N ASN A 236 -7.29 3.80 11.48
CA ASN A 236 -8.17 2.91 10.71
C ASN A 236 -7.83 2.91 9.21
N GLY A 237 -7.31 4.01 8.67
CA GLY A 237 -6.75 4.07 7.33
C GLY A 237 -5.59 3.08 7.14
N ILE A 238 -4.69 2.96 8.14
CA ILE A 238 -3.60 1.97 8.14
C ILE A 238 -4.15 0.54 8.10
N ILE A 239 -5.16 0.24 8.92
CA ILE A 239 -5.83 -1.09 8.94
C ILE A 239 -6.43 -1.39 7.57
N LEU A 240 -7.18 -0.45 7.00
CA LEU A 240 -7.80 -0.60 5.68
C LEU A 240 -6.74 -0.87 4.61
N ASP A 241 -5.66 -0.07 4.61
CA ASP A 241 -4.63 -0.17 3.58
C ASP A 241 -3.87 -1.50 3.64
N ILE A 242 -3.57 -1.99 4.86
CA ILE A 242 -2.90 -3.28 5.09
C ILE A 242 -3.80 -4.44 4.68
N THR A 243 -5.06 -4.45 5.12
CA THR A 243 -6.01 -5.52 4.78
C THR A 243 -6.29 -5.56 3.28
N THR A 244 -6.41 -4.40 2.63
CA THR A 244 -6.60 -4.29 1.17
C THR A 244 -5.37 -4.80 0.42
N MET A 245 -4.18 -4.41 0.86
CA MET A 245 -2.91 -4.89 0.29
C MET A 245 -2.81 -6.41 0.38
N MET A 246 -3.02 -6.98 1.56
CA MET A 246 -2.94 -8.44 1.79
C MET A 246 -3.96 -9.19 0.94
N ARG A 247 -5.20 -8.70 0.87
CA ARG A 247 -6.26 -9.27 0.02
C ARG A 247 -5.81 -9.30 -1.44
N ASN A 248 -5.31 -8.19 -1.96
CA ASN A 248 -4.90 -8.07 -3.35
C ASN A 248 -3.72 -8.99 -3.69
N MET A 249 -2.70 -9.05 -2.81
CA MET A 249 -1.54 -9.93 -2.98
C MET A 249 -1.96 -11.40 -3.04
N LEU A 250 -2.77 -11.85 -2.09
CA LEU A 250 -3.21 -13.24 -2.01
C LEU A 250 -4.14 -13.61 -3.18
N ALA A 251 -5.10 -12.75 -3.54
CA ALA A 251 -5.98 -13.00 -4.69
C ALA A 251 -5.20 -13.14 -6.00
N ARG A 252 -4.21 -12.26 -6.22
CA ARG A 252 -3.33 -12.33 -7.41
C ARG A 252 -2.47 -13.59 -7.40
N ALA A 253 -1.91 -13.98 -6.25
CA ALA A 253 -1.13 -15.20 -6.11
C ALA A 253 -1.97 -16.45 -6.43
N ILE A 254 -3.25 -16.48 -6.05
CA ILE A 254 -4.18 -17.55 -6.45
C ILE A 254 -4.32 -17.62 -7.96
N ILE A 255 -4.62 -16.51 -8.63
CA ILE A 255 -4.84 -16.51 -10.08
C ILE A 255 -3.54 -16.88 -10.82
N ALA A 256 -2.39 -16.32 -10.42
CA ALA A 256 -1.10 -16.62 -11.03
C ALA A 256 -0.72 -18.10 -10.90
N SER A 257 -1.07 -18.76 -9.79
CA SER A 257 -0.81 -20.20 -9.61
C SER A 257 -1.65 -21.11 -10.53
N ASN A 258 -2.81 -20.62 -10.99
CA ASN A 258 -3.75 -21.39 -11.82
C ASN A 258 -3.63 -21.07 -13.31
N HIS A 259 -3.02 -19.93 -13.66
CA HIS A 259 -2.86 -19.46 -15.02
C HIS A 259 -1.36 -19.21 -15.28
N TYR A 260 -0.74 -20.07 -16.09
CA TYR A 260 0.64 -19.91 -16.54
C TYR A 260 0.81 -18.84 -17.64
N ASP A 261 -0.22 -18.00 -17.86
CA ASP A 261 -0.23 -16.99 -18.91
C ASP A 261 0.20 -15.64 -18.33
N ASP A 262 1.09 -14.95 -19.04
CA ASP A 262 1.61 -13.63 -18.69
C ASP A 262 0.49 -12.57 -18.61
N SER A 263 -0.70 -12.85 -19.19
CA SER A 263 -1.85 -11.96 -19.15
C SER A 263 -2.28 -11.53 -17.74
N VAL A 264 -2.05 -12.36 -16.71
CA VAL A 264 -2.36 -12.04 -15.30
C VAL A 264 -1.59 -10.80 -14.81
N THR A 265 -0.38 -10.59 -15.32
CA THR A 265 0.48 -9.44 -14.97
C THR A 265 0.00 -8.12 -15.59
N SER A 266 -1.04 -8.15 -16.43
CA SER A 266 -1.64 -6.94 -17.01
C SER A 266 -3.02 -6.58 -16.43
N MET A 267 -3.62 -7.50 -15.65
CA MET A 267 -4.98 -7.34 -15.14
C MET A 267 -5.05 -6.41 -13.93
N THR A 268 -6.08 -5.57 -13.92
CA THR A 268 -6.49 -4.78 -12.76
C THR A 268 -6.98 -5.69 -11.63
N PHE A 269 -6.95 -5.21 -10.39
CA PHE A 269 -7.45 -6.01 -9.27
C PHE A 269 -8.95 -6.37 -9.43
N LYS A 270 -9.75 -5.50 -10.05
CA LYS A 270 -11.16 -5.78 -10.33
C LYS A 270 -11.33 -7.01 -11.23
N GLU A 271 -10.54 -7.10 -12.30
CA GLU A 271 -10.56 -8.24 -13.22
C GLU A 271 -10.08 -9.52 -12.52
N ILE A 272 -9.01 -9.41 -11.70
CA ILE A 272 -8.52 -10.52 -10.87
C ILE A 272 -9.62 -11.02 -9.92
N TRP A 273 -10.31 -10.10 -9.23
CA TRP A 273 -11.37 -10.44 -8.29
C TRP A 273 -12.55 -11.11 -8.98
N GLU A 274 -13.02 -10.55 -10.11
CA GLU A 274 -14.12 -11.11 -10.88
C GLU A 274 -13.77 -12.50 -11.44
N MET A 275 -12.53 -12.70 -11.90
CA MET A 275 -12.05 -14.01 -12.33
C MET A 275 -12.02 -15.01 -11.18
N LEU A 276 -11.53 -14.58 -10.01
CA LEU A 276 -11.43 -15.40 -8.82
C LEU A 276 -12.81 -15.89 -8.35
N VAL A 277 -13.78 -14.97 -8.23
CA VAL A 277 -15.16 -15.29 -7.81
C VAL A 277 -15.88 -16.19 -8.81
N LYS A 278 -15.56 -16.12 -10.10
CA LYS A 278 -16.18 -16.97 -11.15
C LYS A 278 -15.45 -18.31 -11.36
N SER A 279 -14.22 -18.44 -10.87
CA SER A 279 -13.37 -19.60 -11.15
C SER A 279 -13.80 -20.82 -10.33
N LYS A 280 -14.10 -21.93 -11.01
CA LYS A 280 -14.33 -23.26 -10.39
C LYS A 280 -13.05 -24.07 -10.19
N ALA A 281 -11.89 -23.55 -10.57
CA ALA A 281 -10.64 -24.30 -10.50
C ALA A 281 -10.33 -24.68 -9.05
N ASN A 282 -9.91 -25.92 -8.81
CA ASN A 282 -9.52 -26.35 -7.48
C ASN A 282 -8.17 -25.70 -7.13
N ILE A 283 -8.16 -24.82 -6.14
CA ILE A 283 -6.95 -24.04 -5.78
C ILE A 283 -6.15 -24.88 -4.81
N HIS A 284 -5.16 -25.64 -5.29
CA HIS A 284 -4.23 -26.34 -4.41
C HIS A 284 -2.91 -25.60 -4.35
N ILE A 285 -2.80 -24.64 -3.43
CA ILE A 285 -1.55 -23.88 -3.23
C ILE A 285 -0.82 -24.45 -2.02
N ALA A 286 0.32 -25.08 -2.27
CA ALA A 286 1.18 -25.55 -1.19
C ALA A 286 1.71 -24.34 -0.40
N VAL A 287 1.29 -24.24 0.87
CA VAL A 287 1.77 -23.21 1.81
C VAL A 287 2.70 -23.83 2.87
N THR A 288 3.80 -23.14 3.15
CA THR A 288 4.72 -23.50 4.24
C THR A 288 4.07 -23.26 5.60
N ASP A 289 4.64 -23.83 6.67
CA ASP A 289 4.11 -23.61 8.04
C ASP A 289 4.20 -22.14 8.48
N TYR A 290 5.21 -21.41 8.02
CA TYR A 290 5.35 -19.98 8.29
C TYR A 290 4.21 -19.18 7.63
N VAL A 291 3.94 -19.45 6.35
CA VAL A 291 2.82 -18.84 5.62
C VAL A 291 1.49 -19.22 6.28
N ARG A 292 1.28 -20.50 6.63
CA ARG A 292 0.06 -20.97 7.31
C ARG A 292 -0.18 -20.23 8.63
N LYS A 293 0.88 -20.00 9.42
CA LYS A 293 0.80 -19.23 10.67
C LYS A 293 0.44 -17.76 10.42
N ALA A 294 1.04 -17.14 9.40
CA ALA A 294 0.71 -15.76 9.02
C ALA A 294 -0.75 -15.63 8.54
N LEU A 295 -1.21 -16.56 7.70
CA LEU A 295 -2.60 -16.61 7.22
C LEU A 295 -3.60 -16.75 8.38
N ARG A 296 -3.34 -17.66 9.34
CA ARG A 296 -4.22 -17.82 10.52
C ARG A 296 -4.30 -16.56 11.36
N LYS A 297 -3.17 -15.86 11.58
CA LYS A 297 -3.16 -14.58 12.31
C LYS A 297 -4.02 -13.53 11.59
N ILE A 298 -3.85 -13.41 10.28
CA ILE A 298 -4.57 -12.43 9.47
C ILE A 298 -6.06 -12.76 9.41
N TYR A 299 -6.42 -14.03 9.27
CA TYR A 299 -7.79 -14.51 9.35
C TYR A 299 -8.48 -14.07 10.66
N VAL A 300 -7.87 -14.39 11.81
CA VAL A 300 -8.40 -14.02 13.13
C VAL A 300 -8.50 -12.50 13.27
N MET A 301 -7.46 -11.77 12.88
CA MET A 301 -7.41 -10.32 12.93
C MET A 301 -8.54 -9.68 12.08
N SER A 302 -8.74 -10.13 10.84
CA SER A 302 -9.81 -9.64 9.97
C SER A 302 -11.19 -9.87 10.57
N LEU A 303 -11.46 -11.07 11.11
CA LEU A 303 -12.74 -11.36 11.75
C LEU A 303 -12.96 -10.58 13.04
N GLN A 304 -11.89 -10.27 13.78
CA GLN A 304 -11.95 -9.40 14.95
C GLN A 304 -12.33 -7.97 14.56
N TYR A 305 -11.65 -7.36 13.58
CA TYR A 305 -12.01 -6.02 13.09
C TYR A 305 -13.46 -5.94 12.61
N PHE A 306 -13.92 -6.96 11.89
CA PHE A 306 -15.33 -7.03 11.48
C PHE A 306 -16.28 -7.00 12.68
N THR A 307 -15.97 -7.76 13.74
CA THR A 307 -16.81 -7.84 14.96
C THR A 307 -16.85 -6.51 15.69
N GLU A 308 -15.70 -5.90 15.92
CA GLU A 308 -15.56 -4.64 16.64
C GLU A 308 -16.30 -3.50 15.92
N LEU A 309 -16.15 -3.43 14.60
CA LEU A 309 -16.82 -2.43 13.77
C LEU A 309 -18.33 -2.64 13.65
N THR A 310 -18.79 -3.90 13.66
CA THR A 310 -20.23 -4.20 13.74
C THR A 310 -20.81 -3.69 15.06
N GLY A 311 -20.15 -3.99 16.19
CA GLY A 311 -20.59 -3.49 17.49
C GLY A 311 -20.56 -1.97 17.60
N LEU A 312 -19.55 -1.31 17.02
CA LEU A 312 -19.49 0.14 16.93
C LEU A 312 -20.68 0.70 16.13
N LEU A 313 -20.99 0.10 14.98
CA LEU A 313 -22.10 0.53 14.14
C LEU A 313 -23.44 0.34 14.86
N ASP A 314 -23.67 -0.80 15.51
CA ASP A 314 -24.89 -1.08 16.27
C ASP A 314 -25.09 -0.06 17.39
N ASN A 315 -24.01 0.30 18.10
CA ASN A 315 -24.03 1.32 19.14
C ASN A 315 -24.37 2.72 18.60
N LEU A 316 -23.82 3.10 17.44
CA LEU A 316 -24.09 4.40 16.82
C LEU A 316 -25.50 4.49 16.25
N VAL A 317 -25.98 3.41 15.63
CA VAL A 317 -27.36 3.30 15.15
C VAL A 317 -28.34 3.41 16.31
N ALA A 318 -28.06 2.74 17.44
CA ALA A 318 -28.87 2.86 18.65
C ALA A 318 -28.92 4.29 19.22
N GLN A 319 -27.88 5.09 18.95
CA GLN A 319 -27.79 6.50 19.36
C GLN A 319 -28.31 7.48 18.29
N GLY A 320 -28.69 7.02 17.10
CA GLY A 320 -29.09 7.87 15.97
C GLY A 320 -27.94 8.72 15.40
N ASN A 321 -26.70 8.34 15.66
CA ASN A 321 -25.51 9.08 15.24
C ASN A 321 -24.91 8.50 13.96
N ASP A 322 -24.40 9.37 13.08
CA ASP A 322 -23.53 8.97 11.98
C ASP A 322 -22.07 8.85 12.47
N TYR A 323 -21.22 8.15 11.72
CA TYR A 323 -19.79 8.02 12.05
C TYR A 323 -18.88 8.86 11.13
N PRO A 324 -17.73 9.33 11.64
CA PRO A 324 -16.74 10.00 10.82
C PRO A 324 -16.18 9.10 9.70
N SER A 325 -15.95 9.67 8.52
CA SER A 325 -15.35 8.95 7.39
C SER A 325 -13.94 8.41 7.68
N SER A 326 -13.24 8.99 8.67
CA SER A 326 -11.92 8.53 9.14
C SER A 326 -11.95 7.16 9.81
N LEU A 327 -13.14 6.64 10.16
CA LEU A 327 -13.28 5.31 10.73
C LEU A 327 -13.27 4.18 9.69
N TYR A 328 -13.56 4.47 8.41
CA TYR A 328 -13.55 3.47 7.33
C TYR A 328 -14.34 2.18 7.65
N VAL A 329 -15.40 2.29 8.45
CA VAL A 329 -16.12 1.16 9.05
C VAL A 329 -16.51 0.14 7.97
N ARG A 330 -17.15 0.61 6.91
CA ARG A 330 -17.72 -0.21 5.83
C ARG A 330 -16.64 -0.81 4.95
N GLU A 331 -15.60 -0.03 4.66
CA GLU A 331 -14.44 -0.46 3.87
C GLU A 331 -13.65 -1.56 4.57
N ILE A 332 -13.40 -1.42 5.88
CA ILE A 332 -12.68 -2.40 6.68
C ILE A 332 -13.52 -3.65 6.85
N MET A 333 -14.82 -3.52 7.14
CA MET A 333 -15.72 -4.68 7.24
C MET A 333 -15.75 -5.49 5.93
N ALA A 334 -15.95 -4.84 4.79
CA ALA A 334 -15.95 -5.52 3.49
C ALA A 334 -14.61 -6.20 3.20
N THR A 335 -13.51 -5.46 3.30
CA THR A 335 -12.17 -6.02 3.03
C THR A 335 -11.81 -7.14 4.01
N SER A 336 -12.31 -7.10 5.24
CA SER A 336 -12.10 -8.16 6.23
C SER A 336 -12.80 -9.46 5.86
N LEU A 337 -14.03 -9.40 5.33
CA LEU A 337 -14.73 -10.58 4.83
C LEU A 337 -14.01 -11.18 3.62
N ASP A 338 -13.61 -10.32 2.66
CA ASP A 338 -12.84 -10.76 1.48
C ASP A 338 -11.54 -11.46 1.90
N LEU A 339 -10.77 -10.84 2.79
CA LEU A 339 -9.46 -11.33 3.23
C LEU A 339 -9.60 -12.63 4.04
N ALA A 340 -10.60 -12.72 4.92
CA ALA A 340 -10.88 -13.95 5.66
C ALA A 340 -11.25 -15.10 4.72
N ALA A 341 -12.10 -14.86 3.72
CA ALA A 341 -12.48 -15.88 2.74
C ALA A 341 -11.28 -16.38 1.91
N ILE A 342 -10.40 -15.47 1.47
CA ILE A 342 -9.17 -15.85 0.77
C ILE A 342 -8.24 -16.66 1.69
N ALA A 343 -8.06 -16.22 2.93
CA ALA A 343 -7.23 -16.93 3.90
C ALA A 343 -7.76 -18.35 4.17
N SER A 344 -9.09 -18.50 4.29
CA SER A 344 -9.75 -19.82 4.40
C SER A 344 -9.42 -20.74 3.23
N ILE A 345 -9.41 -20.23 1.99
CA ILE A 345 -9.05 -21.03 0.81
C ILE A 345 -7.61 -21.54 0.90
N TYR A 346 -6.67 -20.67 1.26
CA TYR A 346 -5.26 -21.06 1.45
C TYR A 346 -5.06 -22.05 2.60
N LEU A 347 -5.85 -21.93 3.66
CA LEU A 347 -5.80 -22.81 4.82
C LEU A 347 -6.54 -24.13 4.59
N HIS A 348 -7.38 -24.21 3.55
CA HIS A 348 -8.33 -25.30 3.33
C HIS A 348 -9.26 -25.52 4.54
N GLU A 349 -9.63 -24.44 5.23
CA GLU A 349 -10.42 -24.45 6.46
C GLU A 349 -11.49 -23.35 6.39
N VAL A 350 -12.76 -23.71 6.63
CA VAL A 350 -13.87 -22.78 6.82
C VAL A 350 -14.55 -23.13 8.14
N ASP A 351 -14.72 -22.14 9.01
CA ASP A 351 -15.36 -22.31 10.31
C ASP A 351 -16.74 -21.64 10.37
N ASP A 352 -17.49 -21.97 11.43
CA ASP A 352 -18.81 -21.43 11.68
C ASP A 352 -18.79 -19.92 11.98
N VAL A 353 -17.65 -19.36 12.40
CA VAL A 353 -17.52 -17.93 12.71
C VAL A 353 -17.58 -17.11 11.42
N LEU A 354 -16.84 -17.51 10.38
CA LEU A 354 -16.91 -16.86 9.07
C LEU A 354 -18.29 -17.05 8.45
N ILE A 355 -18.84 -18.28 8.48
CA ILE A 355 -20.19 -18.56 7.94
C ILE A 355 -21.24 -17.69 8.62
N SER A 356 -21.19 -17.56 9.95
CA SER A 356 -22.11 -16.73 10.71
C SER A 356 -22.04 -15.26 10.28
N LYS A 357 -20.84 -14.70 10.11
CA LYS A 357 -20.64 -13.31 9.68
C LYS A 357 -21.13 -13.04 8.25
N LEU A 358 -20.86 -13.97 7.33
CA LEU A 358 -21.35 -13.90 5.95
C LEU A 358 -22.88 -13.96 5.91
N THR A 359 -23.47 -14.91 6.64
CA THR A 359 -24.93 -15.07 6.76
C THR A 359 -25.58 -13.81 7.33
N ALA A 360 -25.05 -13.29 8.43
CA ALA A 360 -25.54 -12.05 9.04
C ALA A 360 -25.48 -10.88 8.06
N SER A 361 -24.37 -10.73 7.32
CA SER A 361 -24.19 -9.65 6.36
C SER A 361 -25.15 -9.72 5.16
N LEU A 362 -25.53 -10.93 4.74
CA LEU A 362 -26.40 -11.15 3.58
C LEU A 362 -27.89 -11.05 3.93
N PHE A 363 -28.28 -11.59 5.09
CA PHE A 363 -29.69 -11.82 5.41
C PHE A 363 -30.26 -10.93 6.51
N ASN A 364 -29.42 -10.34 7.36
CA ASN A 364 -29.93 -9.36 8.30
C ASN A 364 -30.24 -8.08 7.53
N VAL A 365 -31.50 -7.63 7.57
CA VAL A 365 -31.92 -6.37 6.97
C VAL A 365 -31.30 -5.24 7.79
N PRO A 366 -30.27 -4.54 7.29
CA PRO A 366 -29.70 -3.44 8.06
C PRO A 366 -30.66 -2.25 8.01
N GLN A 367 -30.71 -1.45 9.09
CA GLN A 367 -31.52 -0.22 9.09
C GLN A 367 -31.09 0.77 7.98
N THR A 368 -29.80 0.74 7.63
CA THR A 368 -29.22 1.42 6.47
C THR A 368 -28.62 0.39 5.52
N PRO A 369 -29.10 0.27 4.26
CA PRO A 369 -28.53 -0.66 3.30
C PRO A 369 -27.04 -0.41 3.10
N ASP A 370 -26.24 -1.44 3.35
CA ASP A 370 -24.80 -1.43 3.14
C ASP A 370 -24.43 -2.32 1.96
N VAL A 371 -24.56 -1.71 0.77
CA VAL A 371 -24.27 -2.39 -0.49
C VAL A 371 -22.82 -2.88 -0.55
N LYS A 372 -21.88 -2.23 0.15
CA LYS A 372 -20.45 -2.59 0.08
C LYS A 372 -20.17 -3.87 0.86
N VAL A 373 -20.60 -3.96 2.12
CA VAL A 373 -20.43 -5.18 2.93
C VAL A 373 -21.28 -6.32 2.39
N GLN A 374 -22.51 -6.06 1.93
CA GLN A 374 -23.36 -7.08 1.33
C GLN A 374 -22.75 -7.67 0.05
N LYS A 375 -22.19 -6.83 -0.82
CA LYS A 375 -21.50 -7.30 -2.02
C LYS A 375 -20.29 -8.15 -1.67
N SER A 376 -19.45 -7.70 -0.75
CA SER A 376 -18.29 -8.48 -0.30
C SER A 376 -18.70 -9.81 0.34
N ALA A 377 -19.75 -9.82 1.17
CA ALA A 377 -20.29 -11.05 1.75
C ALA A 377 -20.80 -12.02 0.67
N LEU A 378 -21.44 -11.51 -0.38
CA LEU A 378 -21.91 -12.31 -1.51
C LEU A 378 -20.74 -12.90 -2.31
N ASP A 379 -19.74 -12.08 -2.63
CA ASP A 379 -18.53 -12.51 -3.35
C ASP A 379 -17.77 -13.57 -2.53
N ALA A 380 -17.54 -13.33 -1.24
CA ALA A 380 -16.90 -14.27 -0.32
C ALA A 380 -17.67 -15.58 -0.18
N THR A 381 -19.00 -15.53 -0.03
CA THR A 381 -19.83 -16.74 0.05
C THR A 381 -19.77 -17.54 -1.25
N THR A 382 -19.85 -16.86 -2.39
CA THR A 382 -19.74 -17.50 -3.72
C THR A 382 -18.38 -18.18 -3.87
N LEU A 383 -17.32 -17.48 -3.45
CA LEU A 383 -15.97 -17.97 -3.50
C LEU A 383 -15.81 -19.24 -2.64
N LEU A 384 -16.24 -19.22 -1.39
CA LEU A 384 -16.15 -20.38 -0.50
C LEU A 384 -16.99 -21.55 -1.00
N ALA A 385 -18.22 -21.29 -1.46
CA ALA A 385 -19.09 -22.32 -2.02
C ALA A 385 -18.44 -23.03 -3.21
N LEU A 386 -17.81 -22.30 -4.13
CA LEU A 386 -17.16 -22.89 -5.30
C LEU A 386 -15.86 -23.67 -4.98
N LYS A 387 -15.28 -23.52 -3.78
CA LYS A 387 -14.01 -24.14 -3.40
C LYS A 387 -14.13 -25.26 -2.37
N PHE A 388 -15.21 -25.26 -1.58
CA PHE A 388 -15.43 -26.23 -0.50
C PHE A 388 -16.66 -27.14 -0.71
N VAL A 389 -17.55 -26.80 -1.66
CA VAL A 389 -18.73 -27.59 -2.04
C VAL A 389 -18.58 -28.04 -3.48
#